data_AF-A0A0R3QDB9-F1
#
_entry.id   AF-A0A0R3QDB9-F1
#
_cell.length_a   1.000
_cell.length_b   1.000
_cell.length_c   1.000
_cell.angle_alpha   90.00
_cell.angle_beta   90.00
_cell.angle_gamma   90.00
#
_symmetry.space_group_name_H-M   'P 1'
#
loop_
_entity.id
_entity.type
_entity.pdbx_description
1 polymer ?
#
loop_
_entity_poly.entity_id
_entity_poly.type
_entity_poly.pdbx_seq_one_letter_code
_entity_poly.pdbx_strand_id
1 'polypeptide(L)'
;MGMDLRKKASSDKTTALQCDADGKLRHDAIARIGHSKDKIIYTRLADMKPKMLEEEDESFQKPDEETIAQQTEATRLALEKITSTKAWFYKCVASALPVRHAQKPNPVQYIRYTPSQQGGGHNSGAQQRIIRMVEVQQDPMEPPKFKINQKIPRAPPSPPAPVMHSPPRKTTVKEQADWKIPPCISNWKNPKGFTIALDKRLAADGRGLQ
;
A
#
# COMPACT_ATOMS: atom_id res chain seq x y z
N MET A 1 -13.64 8.70 -39.63
CA MET A 1 -13.39 8.97 -38.19
C MET A 1 -12.51 10.20 -38.13
N GLY A 2 -12.90 11.25 -37.41
CA GLY A 2 -12.18 12.54 -37.33
C GLY A 2 -10.84 12.43 -36.59
N MET A 3 -9.96 11.57 -37.09
CA MET A 3 -8.53 11.57 -36.81
C MET A 3 -7.98 12.78 -37.57
N ASP A 4 -7.49 13.75 -36.80
CA ASP A 4 -7.01 15.06 -37.24
C ASP A 4 -8.06 16.10 -37.62
N LEU A 5 -8.32 16.98 -36.66
CA LEU A 5 -8.25 18.43 -36.85
C LEU A 5 -8.01 19.05 -35.46
N ARG A 6 -6.73 19.25 -35.12
CA ARG A 6 -6.25 20.03 -33.96
C ARG A 6 -6.88 19.55 -32.64
N LYS A 7 -6.21 18.61 -31.94
CA LYS A 7 -6.38 18.50 -30.48
C LYS A 7 -6.14 19.90 -29.90
N LYS A 8 -7.21 20.63 -29.60
CA LYS A 8 -7.13 21.87 -28.82
C LYS A 8 -6.32 21.51 -27.59
N ALA A 9 -5.32 22.33 -27.27
CA ALA A 9 -4.54 22.23 -26.04
C ALA A 9 -5.39 22.59 -24.80
N SER A 10 -6.62 22.07 -24.74
CA SER A 10 -7.40 22.00 -23.51
C SER A 10 -6.79 20.87 -22.70
N SER A 11 -6.29 21.19 -21.51
CA SER A 11 -5.83 20.21 -20.55
C SER A 11 -7.04 19.46 -19.98
N ASP A 12 -7.62 18.55 -20.76
CA ASP A 12 -8.72 17.72 -20.30
C ASP A 12 -8.22 16.73 -19.25
N LYS A 13 -8.86 16.75 -18.08
CA LYS A 13 -8.55 15.89 -16.92
C LYS A 13 -9.14 14.49 -17.06
N THR A 14 -9.24 13.97 -18.28
CA THR A 14 -9.88 12.68 -18.59
C THR A 14 -8.83 11.64 -18.97
N THR A 15 -8.91 10.45 -18.38
CA THR A 15 -8.10 9.31 -18.82
C THR A 15 -8.51 8.88 -20.22
N ALA A 16 -7.53 8.50 -21.05
CA ALA A 16 -7.81 8.00 -22.38
C ALA A 16 -8.61 6.69 -22.31
N LEU A 17 -9.60 6.53 -23.20
CA LEU A 17 -10.31 5.26 -23.36
C LEU A 17 -9.34 4.22 -23.92
N GLN A 18 -9.14 3.15 -23.17
CA GLN A 18 -8.26 2.03 -23.54
C GLN A 18 -9.11 0.83 -23.94
N CYS A 19 -8.66 0.08 -24.95
CA CYS A 19 -9.27 -1.19 -25.33
C CYS A 19 -8.32 -2.35 -25.02
N ASP A 20 -8.87 -3.52 -24.72
CA ASP A 20 -8.12 -4.74 -24.51
C ASP A 20 -7.77 -5.42 -25.85
N ALA A 21 -6.97 -6.48 -25.82
CA ALA A 21 -6.63 -7.27 -27.01
C ALA A 21 -7.89 -7.81 -27.73
N ASP A 22 -8.95 -8.11 -26.98
CA ASP A 22 -10.25 -8.56 -27.48
C ASP A 22 -11.15 -7.43 -28.02
N GLY A 23 -10.66 -6.18 -28.02
CA GLY A 23 -11.44 -5.01 -28.45
C GLY A 23 -12.50 -4.53 -27.45
N LYS A 24 -12.59 -5.13 -26.26
CA LYS A 24 -13.47 -4.67 -25.18
C LYS A 24 -12.90 -3.43 -24.48
N LEU A 25 -13.79 -2.52 -24.07
CA LEU A 25 -13.38 -1.31 -23.35
C LEU A 25 -12.84 -1.65 -21.95
N ARG A 26 -11.67 -1.11 -21.63
CA ARG A 26 -10.95 -1.33 -20.36
C ARG A 26 -11.44 -0.41 -19.26
N HIS A 27 -12.56 -0.78 -18.64
CA HIS A 27 -13.04 -0.12 -17.43
C HIS A 27 -12.13 -0.36 -16.21
N ASP A 28 -11.27 -1.40 -16.26
CA ASP A 28 -10.29 -1.72 -15.22
C ASP A 28 -9.22 -0.63 -15.06
N ALA A 29 -8.99 0.20 -16.10
CA ALA A 29 -8.07 1.34 -16.04
C ALA A 29 -8.42 2.31 -14.90
N ILE A 30 -9.71 2.44 -14.53
CA ILE A 30 -10.17 3.30 -13.43
C ILE A 30 -9.78 2.69 -12.07
N ALA A 31 -9.99 1.38 -11.89
CA ALA A 31 -9.65 0.69 -10.65
C ALA A 31 -8.12 0.59 -10.43
N ARG A 32 -7.34 0.66 -11.51
CA ARG A 32 -5.87 0.62 -11.50
C ARG A 32 -5.21 1.99 -11.24
N ILE A 33 -5.98 3.09 -11.18
CA ILE A 33 -5.42 4.42 -10.89
C ILE A 33 -4.69 4.38 -9.55
N GLY A 34 -3.40 4.78 -9.53
CA GLY A 34 -2.57 4.81 -8.34
C GLY A 34 -1.89 3.48 -7.98
N HIS A 35 -2.14 2.41 -8.74
CA HIS A 35 -1.43 1.13 -8.61
C HIS A 35 -0.36 0.98 -9.70
N SER A 36 0.60 0.07 -9.50
CA SER A 36 1.54 -0.30 -10.56
C SER A 36 0.83 -1.06 -11.68
N LYS A 37 1.39 -1.00 -12.90
CA LYS A 37 0.81 -1.68 -14.07
C LYS A 37 0.74 -3.21 -13.87
N ASP A 38 1.73 -3.75 -13.16
CA ASP A 38 1.89 -5.19 -12.94
C ASP A 38 1.05 -5.71 -11.76
N LYS A 39 0.43 -4.82 -10.98
CA LYS A 39 -0.44 -5.25 -9.87
C LYS A 39 -1.71 -5.89 -10.44
N ILE A 40 -2.00 -7.11 -9.98
CA ILE A 40 -3.20 -7.83 -10.33
C ILE A 40 -4.37 -7.26 -9.53
N ILE A 41 -5.42 -6.80 -10.22
CA ILE A 41 -6.66 -6.29 -9.62
C ILE A 41 -7.82 -6.94 -10.35
N TYR A 42 -8.64 -7.67 -9.60
CA TYR A 42 -9.85 -8.29 -10.10
C TYR A 42 -10.97 -7.24 -10.20
N THR A 43 -11.59 -7.17 -11.36
CA THR A 43 -12.63 -6.16 -11.70
C THR A 43 -13.76 -6.76 -12.52
N ARG A 44 -13.52 -7.90 -13.18
CA ARG A 44 -14.42 -8.47 -14.18
C ARG A 44 -15.31 -9.51 -13.51
N LEU A 45 -16.54 -9.66 -13.99
CA LEU A 45 -17.42 -10.75 -13.56
C LEU A 45 -16.81 -12.14 -13.87
N ALA A 46 -15.98 -12.24 -14.90
CA ALA A 46 -15.23 -13.45 -15.22
C ALA A 46 -14.33 -13.90 -14.05
N ASP A 47 -13.77 -12.95 -13.29
CA ASP A 47 -12.90 -13.22 -12.13
C ASP A 47 -13.69 -13.80 -10.94
N MET A 48 -15.01 -13.63 -10.91
CA MET A 48 -15.89 -14.18 -9.85
C MET A 48 -16.32 -15.62 -10.15
N LYS A 49 -16.18 -16.09 -11.39
CA LYS A 49 -16.60 -17.44 -11.74
C LYS A 49 -15.62 -18.45 -11.16
N PRO A 50 -16.11 -19.54 -10.53
CA PRO A 50 -15.22 -20.59 -10.06
C PRO A 50 -14.53 -21.24 -11.26
N LYS A 51 -13.21 -21.46 -11.13
CA LYS A 51 -12.46 -22.30 -12.05
C LYS A 51 -12.58 -23.74 -11.55
N MET A 52 -13.04 -24.65 -12.40
CA MET A 52 -12.96 -26.08 -12.13
C MET A 52 -11.48 -26.47 -12.19
N LEU A 53 -10.99 -27.13 -11.15
CA LEU A 53 -9.63 -27.65 -11.10
C LEU A 53 -9.67 -29.15 -11.34
N GLU A 54 -8.88 -29.63 -12.29
CA GLU A 54 -8.62 -31.05 -12.45
C GLU A 54 -7.43 -31.41 -11.56
N GLU A 55 -7.46 -32.59 -10.94
CA GLU A 55 -6.42 -33.00 -9.97
C GLU A 55 -5.03 -33.15 -10.63
N GLU A 56 -5.00 -33.29 -11.95
CA GLU A 56 -3.80 -33.44 -12.79
C GLU A 56 -3.28 -32.11 -13.36
N ASP A 57 -3.88 -30.96 -13.01
CA ASP A 57 -3.46 -29.65 -13.53
C ASP A 57 -2.05 -29.25 -13.03
N GLU A 58 -1.04 -29.29 -13.91
CA GLU A 58 0.33 -28.83 -13.64
C GLU A 58 0.39 -27.39 -13.09
N SER A 59 -0.56 -26.53 -13.49
CA SER A 59 -0.63 -25.14 -13.03
C SER A 59 -0.96 -24.97 -11.54
N PHE A 60 -1.50 -26.01 -10.90
CA PHE A 60 -1.85 -26.01 -9.48
C PHE A 60 -0.79 -26.70 -8.60
N GLN A 61 0.29 -27.20 -9.20
CA GLN A 61 1.41 -27.76 -8.46
C GLN A 61 2.25 -26.66 -7.83
N LYS A 62 2.91 -26.99 -6.71
CA LYS A 62 3.89 -26.09 -6.10
C LYS A 62 5.04 -25.88 -7.10
N PRO A 63 5.63 -24.67 -7.15
CA PRO A 63 6.86 -24.46 -7.92
C PRO A 63 7.96 -25.44 -7.51
N ASP A 64 8.90 -25.65 -8.41
CA ASP A 64 10.00 -26.58 -8.23
C ASP A 64 10.86 -26.24 -6.99
N GLU A 65 11.42 -27.26 -6.33
CA GLU A 65 12.12 -27.11 -5.06
C GLU A 65 13.34 -26.18 -5.18
N GLU A 66 14.02 -26.21 -6.32
CA GLU A 66 15.13 -25.30 -6.63
C GLU A 66 14.69 -23.83 -6.67
N THR A 67 13.52 -23.54 -7.25
CA THR A 67 12.99 -22.16 -7.32
C THR A 67 12.58 -21.64 -5.95
N ILE A 68 12.05 -22.53 -5.10
CA ILE A 68 11.71 -22.21 -3.71
C ILE A 68 12.98 -21.91 -2.92
N ALA A 69 14.05 -22.71 -3.08
CA ALA A 69 15.34 -22.48 -2.43
C ALA A 69 15.93 -21.12 -2.85
N GLN A 70 15.96 -20.82 -4.15
CA GLN A 70 16.44 -19.54 -4.69
C GLN A 70 15.65 -18.34 -4.15
N GLN A 71 14.31 -18.42 -4.13
CA GLN A 71 13.46 -17.36 -3.58
C GLN A 71 13.65 -17.19 -2.07
N THR A 72 13.84 -18.28 -1.35
CA THR A 72 14.10 -18.27 0.10
C THR A 72 15.42 -17.57 0.40
N GLU A 73 16.47 -17.89 -0.34
CA GLU A 73 17.78 -17.25 -0.20
C GLU A 73 17.73 -15.76 -0.55
N ALA A 74 17.08 -15.39 -1.66
CA ALA A 74 16.92 -14.00 -2.06
C ALA A 74 16.12 -13.19 -1.01
N THR A 75 15.05 -13.78 -0.49
CA THR A 75 14.22 -13.14 0.55
C THR A 75 14.97 -13.02 1.86
N ARG A 76 15.74 -14.05 2.25
CA ARG A 76 16.61 -14.02 3.44
C ARG A 76 17.62 -12.88 3.35
N LEU A 77 18.35 -12.78 2.24
CA LEU A 77 19.34 -11.72 2.03
C LEU A 77 18.70 -10.31 2.05
N ALA A 78 17.51 -10.15 1.47
CA ALA A 78 16.78 -8.89 1.51
C ALA A 78 16.36 -8.50 2.95
N LEU A 79 15.86 -9.46 3.73
CA LEU A 79 15.48 -9.24 5.13
C LEU A 79 16.69 -8.98 6.03
N GLU A 80 17.80 -9.66 5.80
CA GLU A 80 19.07 -9.40 6.48
C GLU A 80 19.56 -7.97 6.21
N LYS A 81 19.46 -7.50 4.96
CA LYS A 81 19.79 -6.11 4.61
C LYS A 81 18.91 -5.12 5.36
N ILE A 82 17.60 -5.30 5.39
CA ILE A 82 16.67 -4.42 6.12
C ILE A 82 16.97 -4.45 7.62
N THR A 83 17.21 -5.63 8.18
CA THR A 83 17.52 -5.81 9.60
C THR A 83 18.84 -5.17 9.97
N SER A 84 19.87 -5.29 9.13
CA SER A 84 21.16 -4.63 9.33
C SER A 84 21.03 -3.11 9.31
N THR A 85 20.25 -2.54 8.40
CA THR A 85 19.96 -1.09 8.35
C THR A 85 19.16 -0.64 9.57
N LYS A 86 18.16 -1.42 9.99
CA LYS A 86 17.32 -1.09 11.15
C LYS A 86 18.09 -1.23 12.46
N ALA A 87 18.89 -2.29 12.60
CA ALA A 87 19.80 -2.47 13.72
C ALA A 87 20.85 -1.36 13.76
N TRP A 88 21.38 -0.94 12.61
CA TRP A 88 22.26 0.22 12.50
C TRP A 88 21.55 1.51 12.96
N PHE A 89 20.33 1.78 12.48
CA PHE A 89 19.56 2.94 12.91
C PHE A 89 19.26 2.93 14.42
N TYR A 90 18.84 1.79 14.98
CA TYR A 90 18.62 1.69 16.42
C TYR A 90 19.92 1.81 17.22
N LYS A 91 21.06 1.33 16.72
CA LYS A 91 22.37 1.61 17.34
C LYS A 91 22.74 3.10 17.26
N CYS A 92 22.29 3.81 16.23
CA CYS A 92 22.55 5.25 16.07
C CYS A 92 21.63 6.14 16.92
N VAL A 93 20.46 5.65 17.34
CA VAL A 93 19.40 6.43 18.01
C VAL A 93 19.12 5.97 19.44
N ALA A 94 19.24 4.67 19.73
CA ALA A 94 19.05 4.11 21.05
C ALA A 94 20.40 3.70 21.65
N SER A 95 20.68 4.28 22.81
CA SER A 95 21.77 4.12 23.79
C SER A 95 22.40 2.74 24.07
N ALA A 96 22.25 1.72 23.23
CA ALA A 96 22.75 0.37 23.50
C ALA A 96 24.28 0.23 23.35
N LEU A 97 24.94 1.12 22.58
CA LEU A 97 26.40 1.29 22.57
C LEU A 97 26.70 2.80 22.43
N PRO A 98 27.25 3.47 23.45
CA PRO A 98 27.34 4.94 23.51
C PRO A 98 28.38 5.55 22.55
N VAL A 99 29.29 4.75 22.00
CA VAL A 99 30.41 5.26 21.18
C VAL A 99 30.27 4.75 19.74
N ARG A 100 30.20 5.69 18.79
CA ARG A 100 30.31 5.40 17.36
C ARG A 100 31.77 5.07 17.04
N HIS A 101 32.03 3.89 16.48
CA HIS A 101 33.32 3.64 15.83
C HIS A 101 33.39 4.52 14.56
N ALA A 102 34.50 5.23 14.37
CA ALA A 102 34.74 6.03 13.18
C ALA A 102 34.78 5.11 11.95
N GLN A 103 33.76 5.19 11.10
CA GLN A 103 33.68 4.37 9.91
C GLN A 103 34.67 4.87 8.86
N LYS A 104 35.28 3.92 8.14
CA LYS A 104 36.07 4.26 6.96
C LYS A 104 35.10 4.69 5.86
N PRO A 105 35.31 5.86 5.22
CA PRO A 105 34.45 6.29 4.13
C PRO A 105 34.52 5.28 2.99
N ASN A 106 33.41 5.13 2.27
CA ASN A 106 33.38 4.27 1.10
C ASN A 106 34.41 4.72 0.05
N PRO A 107 34.96 3.79 -0.75
CA PRO A 107 35.90 4.14 -1.80
C PRO A 107 35.25 5.08 -2.83
N VAL A 108 36.09 5.90 -3.46
CA VAL A 108 35.69 6.86 -4.50
C VAL A 108 34.97 6.14 -5.64
N GLN A 109 33.80 6.66 -6.05
CA GLN A 109 33.02 6.11 -7.16
C GLN A 109 33.03 7.08 -8.35
N TYR A 110 33.18 6.56 -9.57
CA TYR A 110 33.06 7.34 -10.80
C TYR A 110 31.76 6.99 -11.51
N ILE A 111 30.89 7.98 -11.70
CA ILE A 111 29.60 7.81 -12.36
C ILE A 111 29.63 8.54 -13.70
N ARG A 112 29.27 7.82 -14.77
CA ARG A 112 29.07 8.42 -16.08
C ARG A 112 27.63 8.93 -16.20
N TYR A 113 27.48 10.23 -16.39
CA TYR A 113 26.19 10.89 -16.51
C TYR A 113 26.01 11.48 -17.91
N THR A 114 24.92 11.11 -18.55
CA THR A 114 24.48 11.71 -19.82
C THR A 114 23.35 12.70 -19.51
N PRO A 115 23.60 14.02 -19.58
CA PRO A 115 22.54 15.02 -19.37
C PRO A 115 21.45 14.91 -20.44
N SER A 116 20.19 15.08 -20.01
CA SER A 116 19.02 15.12 -20.91
C SER A 116 18.96 16.42 -21.73
N GLN A 117 19.40 17.53 -21.14
CA GLN A 117 19.51 18.81 -21.83
C GLN A 117 20.85 18.85 -22.59
N GLN A 118 20.78 18.56 -23.88
CA GLN A 118 21.92 18.63 -24.79
C GLN A 118 21.79 19.89 -25.65
N GLY A 119 22.77 20.78 -25.58
CA GLY A 119 22.83 21.98 -26.40
C GLY A 119 24.25 22.52 -26.43
N GLY A 120 24.67 23.13 -27.54
CA GLY A 120 26.06 23.50 -27.80
C GLY A 120 26.69 24.46 -26.77
N GLY A 121 25.87 25.20 -26.02
CA GLY A 121 26.34 26.06 -24.91
C GLY A 121 26.56 25.35 -23.57
N HIS A 122 26.22 24.06 -23.45
CA HIS A 122 26.32 23.30 -22.20
C HIS A 122 27.41 22.22 -22.29
N ASN A 123 28.05 21.94 -21.16
CA ASN A 123 29.08 20.89 -21.04
C ASN A 123 30.26 21.04 -22.00
N SER A 124 30.61 22.26 -22.40
CA SER A 124 31.72 22.56 -23.33
C SER A 124 31.69 21.73 -24.62
N GLY A 125 30.49 21.37 -25.10
CA GLY A 125 30.29 20.53 -26.29
C GLY A 125 30.42 19.01 -26.06
N ALA A 126 30.75 18.56 -24.85
CA ALA A 126 30.78 17.13 -24.52
C ALA A 126 29.37 16.58 -24.28
N GLN A 127 29.12 15.34 -24.75
CA GLN A 127 27.82 14.69 -24.57
C GLN A 127 27.63 14.08 -23.17
N GLN A 128 28.72 13.79 -22.45
CA GLN A 128 28.68 13.08 -21.16
C GLN A 128 29.59 13.77 -20.14
N ARG A 129 29.35 13.47 -18.86
CA ARG A 129 30.17 13.91 -17.71
C ARG A 129 30.59 12.69 -16.92
N ILE A 130 31.83 12.68 -16.44
CA ILE A 130 32.30 11.69 -15.46
C ILE A 130 32.36 12.41 -14.11
N ILE A 131 31.55 11.97 -13.17
CA ILE A 131 31.42 12.58 -11.84
C ILE A 131 32.14 11.68 -10.84
N ARG A 132 33.07 12.27 -10.08
CA ARG A 132 33.74 11.62 -8.96
C ARG A 132 32.91 11.85 -7.70
N MET A 133 32.23 10.82 -7.22
CA MET A 133 31.47 10.84 -5.96
C MET A 133 32.37 10.39 -4.81
N VAL A 134 32.43 11.20 -3.76
CA VAL A 134 33.16 10.93 -2.51
C VAL A 134 32.21 11.16 -1.35
N GLU A 135 32.11 10.18 -0.45
CA GLU A 135 31.32 10.30 0.77
C GLU A 135 32.01 11.27 1.73
N VAL A 136 31.27 12.28 2.21
CA VAL A 136 31.78 13.22 3.20
C VAL A 136 31.93 12.49 4.53
N GLN A 137 33.13 12.50 5.10
CA GLN A 137 33.39 11.88 6.39
C GLN A 137 32.51 12.53 7.48
N GLN A 138 31.69 11.72 8.14
CA GLN A 138 30.82 12.18 9.22
C GLN A 138 31.57 12.22 10.56
N ASP A 139 31.40 13.30 11.31
CA ASP A 139 31.97 13.43 12.65
C ASP A 139 31.23 12.49 13.63
N PRO A 140 31.95 11.57 14.32
CA PRO A 140 31.34 10.68 15.31
C PRO A 140 30.74 11.40 16.53
N MET A 141 31.14 12.64 16.82
CA MET A 141 30.66 13.45 17.96
C MET A 141 29.55 14.43 17.57
N GLU A 142 29.18 14.51 16.29
CA GLU A 142 28.11 15.40 15.83
C GLU A 142 26.73 14.89 16.28
N PRO A 143 25.93 15.69 17.00
CA PRO A 143 24.59 15.30 17.42
C PRO A 143 23.61 15.25 16.22
N PRO A 144 22.43 14.63 16.38
CA PRO A 144 21.40 14.61 15.33
C PRO A 144 20.97 16.02 14.89
N LYS A 145 21.03 16.29 13.57
CA LYS A 145 20.77 17.62 12.98
C LYS A 145 19.30 18.06 13.01
N PHE A 146 18.37 17.11 12.96
CA PHE A 146 16.94 17.39 12.75
C PHE A 146 16.07 16.78 13.84
N LYS A 147 14.93 17.44 14.11
CA LYS A 147 13.89 16.93 15.00
C LYS A 147 13.06 15.85 14.29
N ILE A 148 13.17 14.60 14.75
CA ILE A 148 12.47 13.44 14.14
C ILE A 148 11.06 13.23 14.72
N ASN A 149 10.68 13.97 15.76
CA ASN A 149 9.42 13.79 16.49
C ASN A 149 8.19 14.46 15.84
N GLN A 150 8.31 14.98 14.62
CA GLN A 150 7.19 15.58 13.90
C GLN A 150 6.16 14.50 13.53
N LYS A 151 4.97 14.55 14.14
CA LYS A 151 3.87 13.63 13.85
C LYS A 151 3.07 14.13 12.65
N ILE A 152 3.07 13.35 11.58
CA ILE A 152 2.32 13.62 10.35
C ILE A 152 1.10 12.68 10.34
N PRO A 153 -0.09 13.11 9.89
CA PRO A 153 -1.22 12.20 9.69
C PRO A 153 -0.83 11.07 8.75
N ARG A 154 -1.49 9.92 8.90
CA ARG A 154 -1.26 8.78 8.00
C ARG A 154 -1.57 9.20 6.57
N ALA A 155 -0.68 8.83 5.65
CA ALA A 155 -0.92 8.97 4.21
C ALA A 155 -2.22 8.25 3.83
N PRO A 156 -2.92 8.71 2.77
CA PRO A 156 -4.09 8.00 2.27
C PRO A 156 -3.71 6.54 1.95
N PRO A 157 -4.62 5.58 2.19
CA PRO A 157 -4.37 4.20 1.82
C PRO A 157 -4.24 4.06 0.31
N SER A 158 -3.73 2.92 -0.16
CA SER A 158 -3.79 2.58 -1.57
C SER A 158 -5.25 2.64 -2.07
N PRO A 159 -5.49 3.02 -3.34
CA PRO A 159 -6.84 3.08 -3.90
C PRO A 159 -7.64 1.82 -3.59
N PRO A 160 -8.92 1.94 -3.19
CA PRO A 160 -9.71 0.82 -2.73
C PRO A 160 -9.87 -0.21 -3.85
N ALA A 161 -9.70 -1.49 -3.50
CA ALA A 161 -9.94 -2.57 -4.45
C ALA A 161 -11.44 -2.71 -4.74
N PRO A 162 -11.83 -3.07 -5.98
CA PRO A 162 -13.21 -3.42 -6.31
C PRO A 162 -13.71 -4.55 -5.42
N VAL A 163 -14.93 -4.42 -4.92
CA VAL A 163 -15.52 -5.41 -4.02
C VAL A 163 -16.31 -6.44 -4.82
N MET A 164 -15.82 -7.67 -4.84
CA MET A 164 -16.38 -8.78 -5.60
C MET A 164 -17.38 -9.59 -4.75
N HIS A 165 -18.51 -9.00 -4.41
CA HIS A 165 -19.58 -9.70 -3.68
C HIS A 165 -20.47 -10.54 -4.62
N SER A 166 -20.97 -11.66 -4.10
CA SER A 166 -22.14 -12.31 -4.70
C SER A 166 -23.32 -11.34 -4.76
N PRO A 167 -24.32 -11.57 -5.62
CA PRO A 167 -25.55 -10.78 -5.60
C PRO A 167 -26.13 -10.72 -4.17
N PRO A 168 -26.64 -9.54 -3.74
CA PRO A 168 -27.16 -9.38 -2.39
C PRO A 168 -28.34 -10.33 -2.17
N ARG A 169 -28.32 -11.06 -1.05
CA ARG A 169 -29.44 -11.91 -0.64
C ARG A 169 -30.61 -11.02 -0.23
N LYS A 170 -31.83 -11.38 -0.64
CA LYS A 170 -33.03 -10.66 -0.24
C LYS A 170 -33.32 -10.92 1.23
N THR A 171 -33.34 -9.87 2.04
CA THR A 171 -33.74 -9.95 3.45
C THR A 171 -35.26 -9.90 3.58
N THR A 172 -35.80 -10.61 4.56
CA THR A 172 -37.23 -10.54 4.88
C THR A 172 -37.48 -9.54 6.02
N VAL A 173 -38.70 -8.96 6.06
CA VAL A 173 -39.08 -8.04 7.17
C VAL A 173 -39.03 -8.75 8.52
N LYS A 174 -39.39 -10.03 8.56
CA LYS A 174 -39.30 -10.87 9.75
C LYS A 174 -37.84 -11.00 10.23
N GLU A 175 -36.93 -11.37 9.33
CA GLU A 175 -35.50 -11.47 9.66
C GLU A 175 -34.97 -10.15 10.20
N GLN A 176 -35.29 -9.02 9.55
CA GLN A 176 -34.87 -7.71 10.05
C GLN A 176 -35.41 -7.39 11.45
N ALA A 177 -36.67 -7.77 11.75
CA ALA A 177 -37.28 -7.57 13.05
C ALA A 177 -36.65 -8.46 14.13
N ASP A 178 -36.34 -9.72 13.80
CA ASP A 178 -35.69 -10.68 14.70
C ASP A 178 -34.27 -10.20 15.09
N TRP A 179 -33.58 -9.48 14.19
CA TRP A 179 -32.27 -8.87 14.46
C TRP A 179 -32.34 -7.48 15.10
N LYS A 180 -33.53 -6.98 15.46
CA LYS A 180 -33.66 -5.67 16.12
C LYS A 180 -33.26 -5.77 17.60
N ILE A 181 -32.02 -5.36 17.89
CA ILE A 181 -31.47 -5.38 19.24
C ILE A 181 -32.12 -4.26 20.10
N PRO A 182 -32.75 -4.59 21.25
CA PRO A 182 -33.30 -3.59 22.17
C PRO A 182 -32.21 -2.69 22.77
N PRO A 183 -32.52 -1.44 23.14
CA PRO A 183 -31.56 -0.54 23.78
C PRO A 183 -31.14 -1.08 25.16
N CYS A 184 -29.85 -1.00 25.45
CA CYS A 184 -29.32 -1.42 26.74
C CYS A 184 -29.62 -0.38 27.83
N ILE A 185 -30.55 -0.68 28.74
CA ILE A 185 -30.84 0.13 29.93
C ILE A 185 -30.11 -0.52 31.10
N SER A 186 -29.05 0.13 31.59
CA SER A 186 -28.24 -0.43 32.67
C SER A 186 -28.68 0.09 34.04
N ASN A 187 -28.68 -0.78 35.05
CA ASN A 187 -29.00 -0.42 36.44
C ASN A 187 -27.88 0.37 37.15
N TRP A 188 -26.67 0.37 36.58
CA TRP A 188 -25.47 0.97 37.19
C TRP A 188 -24.97 2.23 36.51
N LYS A 189 -25.05 2.32 35.18
CA LYS A 189 -24.45 3.41 34.39
C LYS A 189 -25.51 4.14 33.58
N ASN A 190 -25.62 5.45 33.81
CA ASN A 190 -26.39 6.37 32.98
C ASN A 190 -25.54 7.63 32.69
N PRO A 191 -24.53 7.52 31.79
CA PRO A 191 -23.54 8.57 31.60
C PRO A 191 -24.12 9.88 31.05
N LYS A 192 -25.23 9.80 30.31
CA LYS A 192 -25.92 10.96 29.74
C LYS A 192 -27.05 11.49 30.63
N GLY A 193 -27.26 10.88 31.80
CA GLY A 193 -28.26 11.34 32.77
C GLY A 193 -29.71 11.29 32.27
N PHE A 194 -30.05 10.41 31.33
CA PHE A 194 -31.41 10.35 30.80
C PHE A 194 -32.43 9.98 31.88
N THR A 195 -33.55 10.69 31.91
CA THR A 195 -34.70 10.33 32.74
C THR A 195 -35.47 9.19 32.07
N ILE A 196 -35.25 7.97 32.54
CA ILE A 196 -35.89 6.76 32.03
C ILE A 196 -37.03 6.39 32.96
N ALA A 197 -38.22 6.20 32.39
CA ALA A 197 -39.41 5.73 33.11
C ALA A 197 -39.14 4.36 33.78
N LEU A 198 -39.81 4.13 34.92
CA LEU A 198 -39.53 2.96 35.76
C LEU A 198 -39.85 1.63 35.05
N ASP A 199 -40.88 1.59 34.21
CA ASP A 199 -41.26 0.42 33.42
C ASP A 199 -40.13 -0.02 32.47
N LYS A 200 -39.47 0.94 31.81
CA LYS A 200 -38.35 0.65 30.89
C LYS A 200 -37.07 0.28 31.62
N ARG A 201 -36.87 0.74 32.86
CA ARG A 201 -35.73 0.32 33.70
C ARG A 201 -35.84 -1.13 34.14
N LEU A 202 -37.05 -1.55 34.50
CA LEU A 202 -37.31 -2.91 34.98
C LEU A 202 -37.54 -3.91 33.83
N ALA A 203 -37.78 -3.44 32.60
CA ALA A 203 -38.08 -4.29 31.44
C ALA A 203 -36.97 -5.30 31.07
N ALA A 204 -35.70 -4.99 31.35
CA ALA A 204 -34.58 -5.89 31.09
C ALA A 204 -34.31 -6.87 32.26
N ASP A 205 -35.09 -6.78 33.34
CA ASP A 205 -34.88 -7.52 34.57
C ASP A 205 -35.66 -8.85 34.53
N GLY A 206 -34.95 -9.94 34.25
CA GLY A 206 -35.52 -11.28 34.09
C GLY A 206 -36.03 -11.94 35.37
N ARG A 207 -36.05 -11.24 36.52
CA ARG A 207 -36.52 -11.76 37.82
C ARG A 207 -37.96 -12.29 37.81
N GLY A 208 -38.80 -11.86 36.88
CA GLY A 208 -40.18 -12.36 36.69
C GLY A 208 -40.32 -13.59 35.80
N LEU A 209 -39.22 -14.11 35.23
CA LEU A 209 -39.17 -15.28 34.34
C LEU A 209 -38.46 -16.49 34.99
N GLN A 210 -38.11 -16.40 36.28
CA GLN A 210 -37.42 -17.44 37.05
C GLN A 210 -38.40 -18.37 37.79
#